data_AF-A0A9E6JPV6-F1
#
_entry.id   AF-A0A9E6JPV6-F1
#
_cell.length_a   1.000
_cell.length_b   1.000
_cell.length_c   1.000
_cell.angle_alpha   90.00
_cell.angle_beta   90.00
_cell.angle_gamma   90.00
#
_symmetry.space_group_name_H-M   'P 1'
#
loop_
_entity.id
_entity.type
_entity.pdbx_description
1 polymer ?
#
loop_
_entity_poly.entity_id
_entity_poly.type
_entity_poly.pdbx_seq_one_letter_code
_entity_poly.pdbx_strand_id
1 'polypeptide(L)'
;LVLTNHHVGRGSVQQLSSREHDYIRDGFIAATRADEIKVPGLELYTLMAMENVTDRVNKAVKPGTADKEALKARKDELARITKEIQDRTGLTAEAVTLYAGGEYWMYQYKKHTDIRLVMAPEQQIAFFGGDSDNFTYPRHNLDFTLFRVYEDGKPYHPAHHLNWTKTGVKNGDLTFVVGHPGSTERLGTSAQMAFAGEFYLPNRLKNSERQRQALLDYAKLSPENRRQVSSTIFGLENGIKAMTGYLSGLKNQEAMARIAKAEKVLKAKVAADPTSNAAGSWAAIEKALRVQKTLFQESQALNARSGAAYESSLLGHALTLVRLADESAKPSDQRLEEYRDTRLEGVKKRLQVNRPYYPALETALFTFGLTESARTPLVASILAGRTPAEFAKAAVEGSKLGDPAVRKALLEGGKKALDASQDPMIVLARKIDGPNRAFRKKMEDQVTSVLAEHGGRIAKARFKAYGKSVYPDATFTLRMTYGPVASYPANGTHIQPFTTLGGLYDRAAAWGPEAENGAWSLPRRWIENRSKVNPDTPFVFSHAVDIIGGNSGSPVIDRKGDLIGLIFDGNIESLPGHFFYDGKVNRGIAVDARAILESLDKVYADTPIVNEILGK
;
A
#
# COMPACT_ATOMS: atom_id res chain seq x y z
N LEU A 1 14.59 12.34 -13.53
CA LEU A 1 13.31 11.70 -13.90
C LEU A 1 13.05 10.52 -12.95
N VAL A 2 11.79 10.18 -12.67
CA VAL A 2 11.37 9.05 -11.84
C VAL A 2 10.32 8.25 -12.63
N LEU A 3 10.58 6.97 -12.83
CA LEU A 3 9.65 6.02 -13.44
C LEU A 3 8.90 5.25 -12.34
N THR A 4 7.59 5.13 -12.48
CA THR A 4 6.76 4.23 -11.67
C THR A 4 5.55 3.78 -12.49
N ASN A 5 4.69 2.93 -11.94
CA ASN A 5 3.47 2.52 -12.64
C ASN A 5 2.43 3.65 -12.71
N HIS A 6 1.58 3.59 -13.73
CA HIS A 6 0.39 4.44 -13.80
C HIS A 6 -0.53 4.21 -12.61
N HIS A 7 -0.78 2.97 -12.21
CA HIS A 7 -1.65 2.74 -11.04
C HIS A 7 -1.04 3.21 -9.71
N VAL A 8 0.29 3.30 -9.61
CA VAL A 8 1.00 3.92 -8.47
C VAL A 8 0.86 5.44 -8.50
N GLY A 9 1.03 6.05 -9.68
CA GLY A 9 0.83 7.49 -9.91
C GLY A 9 -0.64 7.94 -9.90
N ARG A 10 -1.59 7.02 -10.03
CA ARG A 10 -3.01 7.28 -10.32
C ARG A 10 -3.66 8.28 -9.36
N GLY A 11 -3.44 8.12 -8.06
CA GLY A 11 -4.00 9.05 -7.07
C GLY A 11 -3.50 10.48 -7.26
N SER A 12 -2.23 10.64 -7.64
CA SER A 12 -1.63 11.93 -7.96
C SER A 12 -2.20 12.52 -9.25
N VAL A 13 -2.36 11.70 -10.30
CA VAL A 13 -2.95 12.12 -11.57
C VAL A 13 -4.41 12.55 -11.36
N GLN A 14 -5.20 11.77 -10.62
CA GLN A 14 -6.60 12.10 -10.30
C GLN A 14 -6.72 13.38 -9.46
N GLN A 15 -5.79 13.61 -8.53
CA GLN A 15 -5.74 14.82 -7.72
C GLN A 15 -5.49 16.08 -8.57
N LEU A 16 -4.76 15.94 -9.68
CA LEU A 16 -4.51 17.01 -10.63
C LEU A 16 -5.63 17.19 -11.66
N SER A 17 -6.50 16.18 -11.85
CA SER A 17 -7.66 16.28 -12.73
C SER A 17 -8.75 17.20 -12.18
N SER A 18 -9.47 17.86 -13.09
CA SER A 18 -10.68 18.65 -12.83
C SER A 18 -11.86 18.16 -13.69
N ARG A 19 -12.96 18.92 -13.70
CA ARG A 19 -14.07 18.68 -14.62
C ARG A 19 -13.70 19.00 -16.08
N GLU A 20 -12.82 19.99 -16.25
CA GLU A 20 -12.33 20.50 -17.54
C GLU A 20 -11.19 19.65 -18.10
N HIS A 21 -10.33 19.12 -17.23
CA HIS A 21 -9.17 18.30 -17.61
C HIS A 21 -9.14 16.99 -16.83
N ASP A 22 -9.47 15.88 -17.48
CA ASP A 22 -9.39 14.56 -16.87
C ASP A 22 -8.13 13.81 -17.32
N TYR A 23 -7.02 14.05 -16.62
CA TYR A 23 -5.72 13.43 -16.93
C TYR A 23 -5.71 11.91 -16.74
N ILE A 24 -6.67 11.33 -16.03
CA ILE A 24 -6.82 9.88 -15.94
C ILE A 24 -7.35 9.33 -17.26
N ARG A 25 -8.38 9.98 -17.82
CA ARG A 25 -8.99 9.59 -19.10
C ARG A 25 -8.08 9.90 -20.28
N ASP A 26 -7.58 11.13 -20.33
CA ASP A 26 -6.92 11.70 -21.52
C ASP A 26 -5.39 11.56 -21.50
N GLY A 27 -4.83 11.11 -20.39
CA GLY A 27 -3.38 11.16 -20.15
C GLY A 27 -2.88 12.58 -19.95
N PHE A 28 -1.57 12.72 -19.75
CA PHE A 28 -0.88 13.98 -19.59
C PHE A 28 0.54 13.88 -20.14
N ILE A 29 1.03 14.93 -20.80
CA ILE A 29 2.42 15.05 -21.25
C ILE A 29 2.81 16.52 -21.10
N ALA A 30 3.87 16.80 -20.34
CA ALA A 30 4.44 18.14 -20.23
C ALA A 30 5.25 18.47 -21.50
N ALA A 31 4.90 19.55 -22.20
CA ALA A 31 5.65 19.97 -23.41
C ALA A 31 7.06 20.48 -23.06
N THR A 32 7.19 21.13 -21.91
CA THR A 32 8.45 21.61 -21.36
C THR A 32 8.53 21.36 -19.86
N ARG A 33 9.71 21.55 -19.25
CA ARG A 33 9.89 21.48 -17.80
C ARG A 33 9.01 22.48 -17.02
N ALA A 34 8.64 23.60 -17.64
CA ALA A 34 7.77 24.59 -17.02
C ALA A 34 6.31 24.13 -16.95
N ASP A 35 5.92 23.19 -17.81
CA ASP A 35 4.57 22.63 -17.87
C ASP A 35 4.38 21.44 -16.92
N GLU A 36 5.45 20.96 -16.29
CA GLU A 36 5.37 19.87 -15.31
C GLU A 36 4.58 20.30 -14.06
N ILE A 37 3.53 19.55 -13.73
CA ILE A 37 2.56 19.95 -12.71
C ILE A 37 2.98 19.43 -11.34
N LYS A 38 3.23 20.34 -10.39
CA LYS A 38 3.53 19.97 -9.00
C LYS A 38 2.35 19.26 -8.34
N VAL A 39 2.59 18.07 -7.80
CA VAL A 39 1.58 17.27 -7.10
C VAL A 39 1.52 17.71 -5.63
N PRO A 40 0.39 18.27 -5.14
CA PRO A 40 0.33 18.77 -3.77
C PRO A 40 0.43 17.65 -2.73
N GLY A 41 1.49 17.71 -1.90
CA GLY A 41 1.70 16.78 -0.79
C GLY A 41 2.27 15.41 -1.18
N LEU A 42 2.69 15.21 -2.43
CA LEU A 42 3.43 14.02 -2.84
C LEU A 42 4.86 14.08 -2.31
N GLU A 43 5.32 12.96 -1.78
CA GLU A 43 6.66 12.80 -1.21
C GLU A 43 7.31 11.56 -1.81
N LEU A 44 8.60 11.67 -2.14
CA LEU A 44 9.43 10.52 -2.52
C LEU A 44 10.57 10.36 -1.52
N TYR A 45 10.98 9.12 -1.28
CA TYR A 45 12.01 8.79 -0.31
C TYR A 45 13.16 8.05 -0.99
N THR A 46 14.40 8.48 -0.72
CA THR A 46 15.61 7.78 -1.14
C THR A 46 16.27 7.18 0.10
N LEU A 47 16.45 5.85 0.12
CA LEU A 47 17.16 5.18 1.21
C LEU A 47 18.64 5.58 1.17
N MET A 48 19.14 6.11 2.28
CA MET A 48 20.51 6.60 2.44
C MET A 48 21.35 5.69 3.32
N ALA A 49 20.76 5.10 4.37
CA ALA A 49 21.47 4.22 5.29
C ALA A 49 20.52 3.24 6.01
N MET A 50 21.08 2.14 6.50
CA MET A 50 20.42 1.19 7.38
C MET A 50 21.32 0.89 8.59
N GLU A 51 20.76 0.91 9.79
CA GLU A 51 21.50 0.62 11.04
C GLU A 51 20.81 -0.50 11.81
N ASN A 52 21.52 -1.60 12.13
CA ASN A 52 20.99 -2.67 12.97
C ASN A 52 21.05 -2.23 14.43
N VAL A 53 19.89 -2.17 15.08
CA VAL A 53 19.74 -1.70 16.46
C VAL A 53 19.18 -2.78 17.39
N THR A 54 19.17 -4.03 16.93
CA THR A 54 18.56 -5.18 17.61
C THR A 54 19.05 -5.33 19.06
N ASP A 55 20.36 -5.30 19.28
CA ASP A 55 20.94 -5.49 20.62
C ASP A 55 20.55 -4.37 21.57
N ARG A 56 20.52 -3.12 21.07
CA ARG A 56 20.15 -1.95 21.86
C ARG A 56 18.67 -2.00 22.27
N VAL A 57 17.79 -2.36 21.33
CA VAL A 57 16.36 -2.52 21.58
C VAL A 57 16.09 -3.66 22.56
N ASN A 58 16.77 -4.81 22.40
CA ASN A 58 16.59 -5.95 23.30
C ASN A 58 17.10 -5.69 24.72
N LYS A 59 18.18 -4.90 24.89
CA LYS A 59 18.69 -4.49 26.21
C LYS A 59 17.72 -3.62 27.01
N ALA A 60 16.76 -2.95 26.35
CA ALA A 60 15.73 -2.17 27.03
C ALA A 60 14.72 -3.04 27.79
N VAL A 61 14.63 -4.34 27.47
CA VAL A 61 13.69 -5.27 28.10
C VAL A 61 14.41 -6.13 29.14
N LYS A 62 14.02 -5.97 30.42
CA LYS A 62 14.59 -6.77 31.51
C LYS A 62 14.02 -8.20 31.51
N PRO A 63 14.79 -9.22 31.95
CA PRO A 63 14.26 -10.56 32.14
C PRO A 63 13.01 -10.56 33.04
N GLY A 64 11.99 -11.33 32.68
CA GLY A 64 10.73 -11.42 33.45
C GLY A 64 9.74 -10.25 33.25
N THR A 65 10.05 -9.28 32.39
CA THR A 65 9.11 -8.20 32.04
C THR A 65 7.86 -8.77 31.37
N ALA A 66 6.68 -8.33 31.80
CA ALA A 66 5.40 -8.72 31.20
C ALA A 66 5.31 -8.22 29.74
N ASP A 67 4.64 -8.98 28.87
CA ASP A 67 4.62 -8.75 27.41
C ASP A 67 4.24 -7.31 27.02
N LYS A 68 3.24 -6.71 27.68
CA LYS A 68 2.82 -5.32 27.44
C LYS A 68 3.92 -4.30 27.77
N GLU A 69 4.63 -4.50 28.87
CA GLU A 69 5.70 -3.61 29.31
C GLU A 69 6.95 -3.82 28.45
N ALA A 70 7.18 -5.04 27.99
CA ALA A 70 8.24 -5.38 27.03
C ALA A 70 8.00 -4.72 25.66
N LEU A 71 6.76 -4.76 25.15
CA LEU A 71 6.39 -4.04 23.93
C LEU A 71 6.59 -2.53 24.10
N LYS A 72 6.14 -1.96 25.22
CA LYS A 72 6.32 -0.53 25.52
C LYS A 72 7.80 -0.14 25.55
N ALA A 73 8.63 -0.87 26.30
CA ALA A 73 10.06 -0.60 26.42
C ALA A 73 10.78 -0.61 25.05
N ARG A 74 10.45 -1.57 24.19
CA ARG A 74 11.00 -1.61 22.82
C ARG A 74 10.54 -0.43 21.98
N LYS A 75 9.25 -0.06 22.03
CA LYS A 75 8.70 1.10 21.30
C LYS A 75 9.34 2.41 21.76
N ASP A 76 9.56 2.57 23.07
CA ASP A 76 10.21 3.76 23.63
C ASP A 76 11.68 3.83 23.19
N GLU A 77 12.39 2.70 23.23
CA GLU A 77 13.79 2.64 22.80
C GLU A 77 13.94 2.91 21.30
N LEU A 78 13.08 2.33 20.47
CA LEU A 78 13.05 2.62 19.03
C LEU A 78 12.80 4.11 18.78
N ALA A 79 11.84 4.73 19.46
CA ALA A 79 11.57 6.16 19.30
C ALA A 79 12.76 7.04 19.73
N ARG A 80 13.47 6.64 20.80
CA ARG A 80 14.70 7.31 21.24
C ARG A 80 15.79 7.24 20.17
N ILE A 81 16.06 6.04 19.66
CA ILE A 81 17.04 5.84 18.57
C ILE A 81 16.63 6.62 17.32
N THR A 82 15.35 6.59 16.94
CA THR A 82 14.83 7.36 15.79
C THR A 82 15.15 8.85 15.96
N LYS A 83 14.88 9.42 17.14
CA LYS A 83 15.19 10.82 17.43
C LYS A 83 16.69 11.10 17.36
N GLU A 84 17.52 10.27 17.97
CA GLU A 84 18.98 10.42 17.91
C GLU A 84 19.52 10.43 16.48
N ILE A 85 19.00 9.54 15.61
CA ILE A 85 19.39 9.50 14.20
C ILE A 85 18.91 10.75 13.46
N GLN A 86 17.65 11.18 13.67
CA GLN A 86 17.11 12.38 13.05
C GLN A 86 17.90 13.63 13.46
N ASP A 87 18.22 13.78 14.74
CA ASP A 87 18.98 14.91 15.27
C ASP A 87 20.43 14.91 14.73
N ARG A 88 21.06 13.74 14.59
CA ARG A 88 22.45 13.60 14.11
C ARG A 88 22.59 13.76 12.58
N THR A 89 21.60 13.33 11.80
CA THR A 89 21.74 13.18 10.34
C THR A 89 20.85 14.13 9.53
N GLY A 90 19.78 14.67 10.14
CA GLY A 90 18.73 15.40 9.42
C GLY A 90 17.87 14.52 8.51
N LEU A 91 18.13 13.21 8.42
CA LEU A 91 17.36 12.27 7.60
C LEU A 91 16.07 11.85 8.30
N THR A 92 15.08 11.41 7.52
CA THR A 92 13.90 10.73 8.09
C THR A 92 14.33 9.33 8.52
N ALA A 93 14.11 8.96 9.79
CA ALA A 93 14.44 7.63 10.29
C ALA A 93 13.17 6.82 10.57
N GLU A 94 13.15 5.57 10.13
CA GLU A 94 12.04 4.64 10.33
C GLU A 94 12.51 3.38 11.03
N ALA A 95 11.83 3.03 12.13
CA ALA A 95 12.03 1.79 12.84
C ALA A 95 11.37 0.63 12.08
N VAL A 96 12.17 -0.37 11.72
CA VAL A 96 11.73 -1.56 10.98
C VAL A 96 11.92 -2.78 11.85
N THR A 97 10.85 -3.54 12.05
CA THR A 97 10.88 -4.83 12.72
C THR A 97 10.93 -5.94 11.68
N LEU A 98 11.99 -6.74 11.68
CA LEU A 98 12.15 -7.89 10.80
C LEU A 98 11.96 -9.19 11.59
N TYR A 99 11.64 -10.27 10.86
CA TYR A 99 11.48 -11.61 11.44
C TYR A 99 10.50 -11.65 12.62
N ALA A 100 9.36 -10.96 12.54
CA ALA A 100 8.36 -10.89 13.61
C ALA A 100 8.91 -10.45 14.99
N GLY A 101 9.96 -9.61 15.02
CA GLY A 101 10.62 -9.18 16.26
C GLY A 101 11.97 -9.86 16.52
N GLY A 102 12.45 -10.66 15.58
CA GLY A 102 13.80 -11.24 15.64
C GLY A 102 14.90 -10.20 15.45
N GLU A 103 14.66 -9.16 14.65
CA GLU A 103 15.60 -8.05 14.46
C GLU A 103 14.88 -6.70 14.40
N TYR A 104 15.61 -5.65 14.77
CA TYR A 104 15.19 -4.26 14.71
C TYR A 104 16.25 -3.44 13.97
N TRP A 105 15.81 -2.68 12.97
CA TRP A 105 16.66 -1.87 12.11
C TRP A 105 16.12 -0.44 12.02
N MET A 106 17.01 0.52 11.76
CA MET A 106 16.66 1.89 11.44
C MET A 106 17.00 2.18 9.99
N TYR A 107 15.98 2.48 9.20
CA TYR A 107 16.12 2.87 7.80
C TYR A 107 16.10 4.39 7.72
N GLN A 108 17.06 4.98 7.04
CA GLN A 108 17.28 6.42 7.01
C GLN A 108 17.09 6.93 5.59
N TYR A 109 16.19 7.89 5.40
CA TYR A 109 15.75 8.35 4.10
C TYR A 109 15.98 9.85 3.90
N LYS A 110 16.45 10.22 2.71
CA LYS A 110 16.31 11.57 2.18
C LYS A 110 14.87 11.72 1.66
N LYS A 111 14.20 12.77 2.09
CA LYS A 111 12.81 13.08 1.72
C LYS A 111 12.76 14.19 0.68
N HIS A 112 12.06 13.93 -0.42
CA HIS A 112 11.83 14.86 -1.51
C HIS A 112 10.36 15.32 -1.48
N THR A 113 10.12 16.62 -1.62
CA THR A 113 8.75 17.21 -1.48
C THR A 113 8.29 18.08 -2.63
N ASP A 114 9.13 18.35 -3.63
CA ASP A 114 8.70 18.96 -4.89
C ASP A 114 8.75 17.89 -5.99
N ILE A 115 7.61 17.22 -6.15
CA ILE A 115 7.43 16.14 -7.12
C ILE A 115 6.42 16.62 -8.15
N ARG A 116 6.82 16.56 -9.43
CA ARG A 116 6.00 17.05 -10.54
C ARG A 116 5.65 15.93 -11.49
N LEU A 117 4.40 15.90 -11.95
CA LEU A 117 3.95 15.01 -13.00
C LEU A 117 4.56 15.45 -14.33
N VAL A 118 5.21 14.52 -15.03
CA VAL A 118 5.84 14.75 -16.34
C VAL A 118 4.99 14.12 -17.44
N MET A 119 4.60 12.86 -17.26
CA MET A 119 3.80 12.13 -18.23
C MET A 119 2.98 11.03 -17.57
N ALA A 120 1.74 10.88 -17.98
CA ALA A 120 0.89 9.71 -17.70
C ALA A 120 0.17 9.30 -19.01
N PRO A 121 0.22 8.02 -19.42
CA PRO A 121 -0.59 7.54 -20.53
C PRO A 121 -2.08 7.57 -20.17
N GLU A 122 -2.96 7.46 -21.16
CA GLU A 122 -4.40 7.30 -20.94
C GLU A 122 -4.67 6.04 -20.10
N GLN A 123 -5.60 6.11 -19.15
CA GLN A 123 -6.00 4.94 -18.35
C GLN A 123 -6.32 3.74 -19.22
N GLN A 124 -6.96 3.96 -20.37
CA GLN A 124 -7.41 2.90 -21.26
C GLN A 124 -6.25 2.02 -21.78
N ILE A 125 -5.05 2.57 -21.99
CA ILE A 125 -3.87 1.75 -22.33
C ILE A 125 -3.12 1.30 -21.08
N ALA A 126 -3.10 2.11 -20.02
CA ALA A 126 -2.38 1.82 -18.79
C ALA A 126 -3.02 0.68 -17.97
N PHE A 127 -4.33 0.51 -18.11
CA PHE A 127 -5.15 -0.53 -17.47
C PHE A 127 -6.01 -1.26 -18.51
N PHE A 128 -5.42 -1.52 -19.68
CA PHE A 128 -6.05 -2.24 -20.77
C PHE A 128 -6.51 -3.64 -20.32
N GLY A 129 -7.79 -3.93 -20.55
CA GLY A 129 -8.49 -5.14 -20.12
C GLY A 129 -9.09 -5.06 -18.72
N GLY A 130 -8.96 -3.93 -18.02
CA GLY A 130 -9.67 -3.66 -16.77
C GLY A 130 -9.36 -4.64 -15.63
N ASP A 131 -10.29 -4.78 -14.68
CA ASP A 131 -10.11 -5.69 -13.54
C ASP A 131 -10.13 -7.17 -13.96
N SER A 132 -10.79 -7.52 -15.06
CA SER A 132 -10.72 -8.86 -15.64
C SER A 132 -9.29 -9.21 -16.02
N ASP A 133 -8.58 -8.25 -16.63
CA ASP A 133 -7.15 -8.31 -16.84
C ASP A 133 -6.31 -7.80 -15.63
N ASN A 134 -6.79 -7.85 -14.39
CA ASN A 134 -5.94 -7.66 -13.20
C ASN A 134 -5.45 -9.02 -12.66
N PHE A 135 -4.24 -9.15 -12.10
CA PHE A 135 -3.66 -10.39 -11.55
C PHE A 135 -3.72 -11.63 -12.47
N THR A 136 -3.68 -11.51 -13.79
CA THR A 136 -3.62 -12.69 -14.68
C THR A 136 -2.61 -12.43 -15.79
N TYR A 137 -2.32 -13.43 -16.60
CA TYR A 137 -1.37 -13.30 -17.70
C TYR A 137 -1.77 -14.33 -18.78
N PRO A 138 -1.71 -14.01 -20.09
CA PRO A 138 -1.04 -12.88 -20.78
C PRO A 138 -1.59 -11.46 -20.50
N ARG A 139 -0.72 -10.45 -20.61
CA ARG A 139 -1.05 -9.03 -20.38
C ARG A 139 -0.60 -8.06 -21.46
N HIS A 140 -1.35 -6.98 -21.59
CA HIS A 140 -1.22 -6.02 -22.71
C HIS A 140 -1.52 -4.59 -22.24
N ASN A 141 -0.97 -4.14 -21.12
CA ASN A 141 -1.17 -2.80 -20.60
C ASN A 141 0.17 -2.07 -20.43
N LEU A 142 0.17 -0.77 -20.74
CA LEU A 142 1.34 0.11 -20.71
C LEU A 142 1.37 0.86 -19.37
N ASP A 143 1.65 0.12 -18.30
CA ASP A 143 1.49 0.62 -16.94
C ASP A 143 2.73 1.39 -16.45
N PHE A 144 2.86 2.65 -16.87
CA PHE A 144 3.91 3.55 -16.41
C PHE A 144 3.43 4.99 -16.24
N THR A 145 4.18 5.77 -15.48
CA THR A 145 4.02 7.21 -15.31
C THR A 145 5.38 7.79 -14.97
N LEU A 146 5.63 9.00 -15.44
CA LEU A 146 6.86 9.73 -15.21
C LEU A 146 6.61 10.91 -14.27
N PHE A 147 7.43 11.00 -13.24
CA PHE A 147 7.53 12.15 -12.36
C PHE A 147 8.94 12.75 -12.44
N ARG A 148 9.10 13.95 -11.89
CA ARG A 148 10.41 14.57 -11.68
C ARG A 148 10.50 15.16 -10.29
N VAL A 149 11.64 14.91 -9.65
CA VAL A 149 11.99 15.53 -8.37
C VAL A 149 12.66 16.88 -8.65
N TYR A 150 12.27 17.90 -7.90
CA TYR A 150 12.91 19.20 -7.87
C TYR A 150 13.48 19.52 -6.48
N GLU A 151 14.62 20.23 -6.47
CA GLU A 151 15.20 20.86 -5.29
C GLU A 151 15.54 22.31 -5.65
N ASP A 152 15.14 23.25 -4.79
CA ASP A 152 15.36 24.69 -5.00
C ASP A 152 14.91 25.21 -6.38
N GLY A 153 13.77 24.68 -6.85
CA GLY A 153 13.18 25.05 -8.15
C GLY A 153 13.89 24.45 -9.37
N LYS A 154 14.90 23.60 -9.20
CA LYS A 154 15.65 22.94 -10.28
C LYS A 154 15.45 21.42 -10.27
N PRO A 155 15.52 20.73 -11.42
CA PRO A 155 15.52 19.27 -11.45
C PRO A 155 16.61 18.69 -10.54
N TYR A 156 16.24 17.75 -9.69
CA TYR A 156 17.18 17.06 -8.82
C TYR A 156 18.10 16.14 -9.63
N HIS A 157 19.40 16.22 -9.34
CA HIS A 157 20.43 15.37 -9.92
C HIS A 157 20.81 14.28 -8.91
N PRO A 158 20.28 13.05 -9.05
CA PRO A 158 20.61 11.96 -8.14
C PRO A 158 22.05 11.48 -8.36
N ALA A 159 22.70 10.99 -7.29
CA ALA A 159 24.04 10.40 -7.38
C ALA A 159 24.09 9.17 -8.29
N HIS A 160 22.98 8.44 -8.38
CA HIS A 160 22.83 7.24 -9.21
C HIS A 160 21.47 7.24 -9.90
N HIS A 161 21.43 6.73 -11.13
CA HIS A 161 20.21 6.41 -11.86
C HIS A 161 20.42 5.13 -12.68
N LEU A 162 19.34 4.52 -13.14
CA LEU A 162 19.40 3.34 -14.00
C LEU A 162 19.63 3.76 -15.46
N ASN A 163 20.39 2.96 -16.20
CA ASN A 163 20.50 3.06 -17.66
C ASN A 163 19.43 2.17 -18.29
N TRP A 164 18.87 2.57 -19.43
CA TRP A 164 17.84 1.78 -20.09
C TRP A 164 18.45 0.84 -21.13
N THR A 165 17.97 -0.40 -21.16
CA THR A 165 18.37 -1.37 -22.19
C THR A 165 17.88 -0.94 -23.57
N LYS A 166 18.63 -1.33 -24.61
CA LYS A 166 18.20 -1.29 -26.01
C LYS A 166 18.04 -2.68 -26.63
N THR A 167 18.58 -3.71 -25.99
CA THR A 167 18.59 -5.08 -26.51
C THR A 167 17.47 -5.94 -25.90
N GLY A 168 16.99 -5.58 -24.71
CA GLY A 168 15.95 -6.31 -23.99
C GLY A 168 16.42 -7.66 -23.43
N VAL A 169 15.46 -8.54 -23.12
CA VAL A 169 15.67 -9.89 -22.58
C VAL A 169 14.95 -10.96 -23.39
N LYS A 170 15.40 -12.21 -23.25
CA LYS A 170 14.75 -13.42 -23.81
C LYS A 170 14.38 -14.42 -22.70
N ASN A 171 13.59 -15.42 -23.06
CA ASN A 171 13.24 -16.51 -22.16
C ASN A 171 14.52 -17.19 -21.61
N GLY A 172 14.54 -17.42 -20.30
CA GLY A 172 15.68 -17.98 -19.57
C GLY A 172 16.69 -16.95 -19.06
N ASP A 173 16.66 -15.69 -19.52
CA ASP A 173 17.58 -14.67 -19.03
C ASP A 173 17.31 -14.34 -17.56
N LEU A 174 18.37 -14.26 -16.75
CA LEU A 174 18.28 -13.89 -15.34
C LEU A 174 17.95 -12.40 -15.18
N THR A 175 16.96 -12.12 -14.33
CA THR A 175 16.52 -10.76 -14.00
C THR A 175 16.51 -10.55 -12.50
N PHE A 176 16.59 -9.28 -12.08
CA PHE A 176 16.53 -8.86 -10.69
C PHE A 176 15.47 -7.79 -10.53
N VAL A 177 14.76 -7.81 -9.41
CA VAL A 177 13.79 -6.78 -9.03
C VAL A 177 14.22 -6.22 -7.70
N VAL A 178 14.33 -4.89 -7.65
CA VAL A 178 14.66 -4.14 -6.43
C VAL A 178 13.48 -3.25 -6.09
N GLY A 179 12.86 -3.48 -4.94
CA GLY A 179 11.55 -2.90 -4.64
C GLY A 179 11.23 -2.83 -3.16
N HIS A 180 10.02 -2.32 -2.85
CA HIS A 180 9.52 -2.19 -1.48
C HIS A 180 8.28 -3.08 -1.29
N PRO A 181 8.42 -4.42 -1.24
CA PRO A 181 7.30 -5.32 -1.02
C PRO A 181 6.55 -4.95 0.26
N GLY A 182 5.23 -4.81 0.20
CA GLY A 182 4.36 -4.34 1.28
C GLY A 182 4.38 -5.25 2.50
N SER A 183 3.69 -6.38 2.43
CA SER A 183 3.64 -7.34 3.53
C SER A 183 3.43 -8.78 3.08
N THR A 184 4.02 -9.70 3.86
CA THR A 184 3.81 -11.14 3.79
C THR A 184 3.68 -11.70 5.21
N GLU A 185 3.14 -12.91 5.33
CA GLU A 185 2.96 -13.62 6.61
C GLU A 185 3.57 -15.03 6.56
N ARG A 186 4.70 -15.18 5.85
CA ARG A 186 5.39 -16.46 5.62
C ARG A 186 6.04 -17.02 6.87
N LEU A 187 6.36 -16.17 7.85
CA LEU A 187 6.90 -16.60 9.14
C LEU A 187 5.84 -16.80 10.23
N GLY A 188 4.56 -16.60 9.88
CA GLY A 188 3.42 -16.81 10.76
C GLY A 188 3.25 -18.26 11.19
N THR A 189 2.61 -18.47 12.34
CA THR A 189 2.26 -19.80 12.82
C THR A 189 1.07 -20.39 12.06
N SER A 190 0.92 -21.71 12.05
CA SER A 190 -0.26 -22.38 11.48
C SER A 190 -1.57 -21.87 12.10
N ALA A 191 -1.55 -21.49 13.39
CA ALA A 191 -2.70 -20.88 14.06
C ALA A 191 -3.04 -19.48 13.50
N GLN A 192 -2.04 -18.66 13.20
CA GLN A 192 -2.24 -17.35 12.56
C GLN A 192 -2.79 -17.52 11.15
N MET A 193 -2.25 -18.46 10.37
CA MET A 193 -2.74 -18.75 9.02
C MET A 193 -4.19 -19.28 9.02
N ALA A 194 -4.53 -20.17 9.97
CA ALA A 194 -5.90 -20.64 10.15
C ALA A 194 -6.83 -19.49 10.52
N PHE A 195 -6.44 -18.63 11.48
CA PHE A 195 -7.21 -17.43 11.82
C PHE A 195 -7.40 -16.50 10.62
N ALA A 196 -6.36 -16.32 9.79
CA ALA A 196 -6.42 -15.52 8.58
C ALA A 196 -7.47 -16.06 7.60
N GLY A 197 -7.44 -17.36 7.31
CA GLY A 197 -8.29 -17.99 6.30
C GLY A 197 -9.72 -18.26 6.76
N GLU A 198 -9.90 -18.66 8.01
CA GLU A 198 -11.21 -19.06 8.55
C GLU A 198 -12.02 -17.87 9.08
N PHE A 199 -11.36 -16.76 9.43
CA PHE A 199 -12.01 -15.64 10.08
C PHE A 199 -11.67 -14.29 9.45
N TYR A 200 -10.40 -13.88 9.41
CA TYR A 200 -10.05 -12.50 9.08
C TYR A 200 -10.35 -12.14 7.61
N LEU A 201 -9.79 -12.88 6.65
CA LEU A 201 -9.95 -12.60 5.22
C LEU A 201 -11.42 -12.70 4.75
N PRO A 202 -12.22 -13.73 5.14
CA PRO A 202 -13.63 -13.78 4.77
C PRO A 202 -14.45 -12.57 5.25
N ASN A 203 -14.23 -12.13 6.48
CA ASN A 203 -14.94 -10.95 7.01
C ASN A 203 -14.50 -9.66 6.29
N ARG A 204 -13.20 -9.53 5.99
CA ARG A 204 -12.66 -8.37 5.27
C ARG A 204 -13.18 -8.29 3.84
N LEU A 205 -13.25 -9.42 3.13
CA LEU A 205 -13.85 -9.52 1.79
C LEU A 205 -15.31 -9.08 1.81
N LYS A 206 -16.11 -9.61 2.74
CA LYS A 206 -17.53 -9.23 2.88
C LYS A 206 -17.73 -7.73 3.09
N ASN A 207 -16.88 -7.08 3.89
CA ASN A 207 -16.95 -5.63 4.10
C ASN A 207 -16.53 -4.86 2.84
N SER A 208 -15.47 -5.32 2.18
CA SER A 208 -14.94 -4.70 0.96
C SER A 208 -15.95 -4.74 -0.19
N GLU A 209 -16.69 -5.84 -0.36
CA GLU A 209 -17.73 -5.95 -1.39
C GLU A 209 -18.90 -5.00 -1.14
N ARG A 210 -19.35 -4.86 0.11
CA ARG A 210 -20.40 -3.88 0.46
C ARG A 210 -19.95 -2.46 0.19
N GLN A 211 -18.70 -2.16 0.48
CA GLN A 211 -18.11 -0.87 0.17
C GLN A 211 -18.02 -0.62 -1.34
N ARG A 212 -17.59 -1.62 -2.10
CA ARG A 212 -17.50 -1.55 -3.56
C ARG A 212 -18.85 -1.22 -4.16
N GLN A 213 -19.90 -1.90 -3.69
CA GLN A 213 -21.26 -1.64 -4.12
C GLN A 213 -21.70 -0.19 -3.84
N ALA A 214 -21.44 0.32 -2.62
CA ALA A 214 -21.79 1.70 -2.27
C ALA A 214 -21.09 2.74 -3.15
N LEU A 215 -19.81 2.53 -3.49
CA LEU A 215 -19.05 3.39 -4.40
C LEU A 215 -19.55 3.31 -5.84
N LEU A 216 -19.90 2.12 -6.31
CA LEU A 216 -20.49 1.92 -7.64
C LEU A 216 -21.84 2.62 -7.76
N ASP A 217 -22.66 2.57 -6.72
CA ASP A 217 -23.95 3.26 -6.70
C ASP A 217 -23.77 4.79 -6.69
N TYR A 218 -22.78 5.30 -5.96
CA TYR A 218 -22.39 6.72 -6.04
C TYR A 218 -21.90 7.11 -7.45
N ALA A 219 -21.07 6.27 -8.08
CA ALA A 219 -20.52 6.49 -9.41
C ALA A 219 -21.59 6.53 -10.52
N LYS A 220 -22.74 5.88 -10.32
CA LYS A 220 -23.86 5.90 -11.29
C LYS A 220 -24.61 7.22 -11.33
N LEU A 221 -24.50 8.06 -10.29
CA LEU A 221 -25.25 9.30 -10.19
C LEU A 221 -24.87 10.35 -11.25
N SER A 222 -23.59 10.42 -11.63
CA SER A 222 -23.12 11.31 -12.70
C SER A 222 -21.71 10.91 -13.19
N PRO A 223 -21.29 11.35 -14.39
CA PRO A 223 -19.91 11.19 -14.85
C PRO A 223 -18.88 11.81 -13.89
N GLU A 224 -19.21 12.95 -13.26
CA GLU A 224 -18.34 13.62 -12.30
C GLU A 224 -18.19 12.78 -11.01
N ASN A 225 -19.27 12.20 -10.51
CA ASN A 225 -19.21 11.32 -9.34
C ASN A 225 -18.37 10.07 -9.64
N ARG A 226 -18.49 9.50 -10.85
CA ARG A 226 -17.63 8.41 -11.32
C ARG A 226 -16.15 8.81 -11.33
N ARG A 227 -15.81 9.99 -11.85
CA ARG A 227 -14.44 10.52 -11.85
C ARG A 227 -13.88 10.59 -10.42
N GLN A 228 -14.67 11.11 -9.47
CA GLN A 228 -14.27 11.27 -8.08
C GLN A 228 -13.92 9.96 -7.37
N VAL A 229 -14.67 8.88 -7.61
CA VAL A 229 -14.44 7.58 -6.92
C VAL A 229 -13.65 6.56 -7.73
N SER A 230 -13.30 6.85 -8.98
CA SER A 230 -12.66 5.88 -9.89
C SER A 230 -11.41 5.22 -9.30
N SER A 231 -10.48 5.98 -8.72
CA SER A 231 -9.27 5.41 -8.09
C SER A 231 -9.56 4.64 -6.81
N THR A 232 -10.58 5.05 -6.05
CA THR A 232 -11.02 4.36 -4.84
C THR A 232 -11.62 2.99 -5.19
N ILE A 233 -12.46 2.93 -6.23
CA ILE A 233 -13.01 1.68 -6.75
C ILE A 233 -11.89 0.77 -7.24
N PHE A 234 -10.96 1.30 -8.06
CA PHE A 234 -9.80 0.56 -8.55
C PHE A 234 -8.98 -0.09 -7.42
N GLY A 235 -8.63 0.69 -6.40
CA GLY A 235 -7.84 0.19 -5.26
C GLY A 235 -8.59 -0.88 -4.46
N LEU A 236 -9.92 -0.75 -4.36
CA LEU A 236 -10.77 -1.69 -3.64
C LEU A 236 -10.94 -3.02 -4.40
N GLU A 237 -11.20 -2.96 -5.71
CA GLU A 237 -11.30 -4.13 -6.58
C GLU A 237 -10.00 -4.92 -6.60
N ASN A 238 -8.87 -4.21 -6.73
CA ASN A 238 -7.54 -4.80 -6.62
C ASN A 238 -7.34 -5.52 -5.27
N GLY A 239 -7.73 -4.87 -4.17
CA GLY A 239 -7.66 -5.45 -2.83
C GLY A 239 -8.53 -6.71 -2.66
N ILE A 240 -9.76 -6.69 -3.19
CA ILE A 240 -10.69 -7.83 -3.17
C ILE A 240 -10.08 -9.02 -3.93
N LYS A 241 -9.55 -8.78 -5.13
CA LYS A 241 -8.96 -9.83 -5.96
C LYS A 241 -7.73 -10.44 -5.28
N ALA A 242 -6.85 -9.61 -4.72
CA ALA A 242 -5.69 -10.06 -3.96
C ALA A 242 -6.09 -10.91 -2.74
N MET A 243 -7.02 -10.42 -1.90
CA MET A 243 -7.48 -11.16 -0.72
C MET A 243 -8.17 -12.48 -1.07
N THR A 244 -8.87 -12.53 -2.21
CA THR A 244 -9.47 -13.78 -2.72
C THR A 244 -8.38 -14.80 -3.08
N GLY A 245 -7.30 -14.37 -3.74
CA GLY A 245 -6.15 -15.23 -4.02
C GLY A 245 -5.35 -15.63 -2.77
N TYR A 246 -5.27 -14.75 -1.75
CA TYR A 246 -4.67 -15.11 -0.45
C TYR A 246 -5.47 -16.24 0.20
N LEU A 247 -6.80 -16.12 0.17
CA LEU A 247 -7.70 -17.13 0.72
C LEU A 247 -7.64 -18.46 -0.06
N SER A 248 -7.45 -18.44 -1.37
CA SER A 248 -7.26 -19.67 -2.15
C SER A 248 -5.98 -20.40 -1.74
N GLY A 249 -4.90 -19.66 -1.48
CA GLY A 249 -3.64 -20.22 -0.95
C GLY A 249 -3.82 -20.92 0.39
N LEU A 250 -4.57 -20.34 1.32
CA LEU A 250 -4.85 -20.94 2.63
C LEU A 250 -5.76 -22.17 2.55
N LYS A 251 -6.53 -22.33 1.47
CA LYS A 251 -7.34 -23.52 1.21
C LYS A 251 -6.55 -24.66 0.55
N ASN A 252 -5.32 -24.40 0.10
CA ASN A 252 -4.47 -25.43 -0.50
C ASN A 252 -3.94 -26.38 0.57
N GLN A 253 -4.50 -27.59 0.61
CA GLN A 253 -4.18 -28.60 1.63
C GLN A 253 -2.72 -29.06 1.60
N GLU A 254 -2.12 -29.22 0.42
CA GLU A 254 -0.73 -29.65 0.27
C GLU A 254 0.23 -28.58 0.81
N ALA A 255 0.01 -27.33 0.41
CA ALA A 255 0.82 -26.20 0.87
C ALA A 255 0.72 -26.03 2.39
N MET A 256 -0.50 -26.07 2.95
CA MET A 256 -0.72 -25.94 4.39
C MET A 256 -0.14 -27.12 5.17
N ALA A 257 -0.22 -28.35 4.66
CA ALA A 257 0.41 -29.52 5.27
C ALA A 257 1.94 -29.38 5.32
N ARG A 258 2.56 -28.86 4.25
CA ARG A 258 4.01 -28.57 4.23
C ARG A 258 4.40 -27.55 5.29
N ILE A 259 3.63 -26.47 5.44
CA ILE A 259 3.88 -25.43 6.45
C ILE A 259 3.71 -26.00 7.87
N ALA A 260 2.62 -26.73 8.13
CA ALA A 260 2.39 -27.36 9.43
C ALA A 260 3.50 -28.35 9.80
N LYS A 261 4.01 -29.11 8.82
CA LYS A 261 5.17 -29.99 9.01
C LYS A 261 6.43 -29.21 9.39
N ALA A 262 6.72 -28.10 8.70
CA ALA A 262 7.87 -27.25 9.01
C ALA A 262 7.76 -26.65 10.43
N GLU A 263 6.57 -26.21 10.83
CA GLU A 263 6.32 -25.73 12.20
C GLU A 263 6.52 -26.84 13.24
N LYS A 264 6.02 -28.06 12.98
CA LYS A 264 6.22 -29.20 13.88
C LYS A 264 7.71 -29.51 14.09
N VAL A 265 8.53 -29.41 13.04
CA VAL A 265 9.98 -29.58 13.15
C VAL A 265 10.61 -28.48 14.01
N LEU A 266 10.20 -27.22 13.85
CA LEU A 266 10.69 -26.12 14.71
C LEU A 266 10.26 -26.31 16.18
N LYS A 267 9.01 -26.71 16.43
CA LYS A 267 8.52 -27.03 17.78
C LYS A 267 9.34 -28.14 18.44
N ALA A 268 9.69 -29.20 17.71
CA ALA A 268 10.53 -30.28 18.21
C ALA A 268 11.96 -29.80 18.56
N LYS A 269 12.57 -28.96 17.71
CA LYS A 269 13.88 -28.34 17.99
C LYS A 269 13.83 -27.44 19.23
N VAL A 270 12.74 -26.68 19.41
CA VAL A 270 12.52 -25.86 20.61
C VAL A 270 12.37 -26.73 21.86
N ALA A 271 11.63 -27.82 21.80
CA ALA A 271 11.45 -28.73 22.93
C ALA A 271 12.76 -29.43 23.35
N ALA A 272 13.65 -29.69 22.38
CA ALA A 272 14.96 -30.28 22.63
C ALA A 272 16.01 -29.26 23.14
N ASP A 273 15.70 -27.96 23.12
CA ASP A 273 16.62 -26.90 23.54
C ASP A 273 16.26 -26.37 24.94
N PRO A 274 17.00 -26.77 25.99
CA PRO A 274 16.70 -26.35 27.37
C PRO A 274 16.90 -24.85 27.61
N THR A 275 17.57 -24.14 26.70
CA THR A 275 17.79 -22.68 26.80
C THR A 275 16.69 -21.88 26.09
N SER A 276 15.78 -22.54 25.38
CA SER A 276 14.72 -21.87 24.63
C SER A 276 13.57 -21.44 25.54
N ASN A 277 13.13 -20.20 25.39
CA ASN A 277 11.92 -19.68 26.03
C ASN A 277 10.70 -19.69 25.08
N ALA A 278 10.80 -20.34 23.92
CA ALA A 278 9.78 -20.28 22.88
C ALA A 278 8.66 -21.32 23.06
N ALA A 279 8.82 -22.36 23.88
CA ALA A 279 7.90 -23.50 23.94
C ALA A 279 6.42 -23.11 24.17
N GLY A 280 6.14 -22.17 25.08
CA GLY A 280 4.79 -21.67 25.36
C GLY A 280 4.23 -20.67 24.32
N SER A 281 5.02 -20.27 23.33
CA SER A 281 4.68 -19.13 22.46
C SER A 281 3.52 -19.42 21.49
N TRP A 282 3.42 -20.65 20.97
CA TRP A 282 2.32 -21.03 20.10
C TRP A 282 0.97 -20.97 20.83
N ALA A 283 0.90 -21.50 22.05
CA ALA A 283 -0.32 -21.47 22.85
C ALA A 283 -0.73 -20.03 23.24
N ALA A 284 0.25 -19.16 23.54
CA ALA A 284 0.00 -17.75 23.82
C ALA A 284 -0.55 -17.01 22.60
N ILE A 285 0.02 -17.24 21.42
CA ILE A 285 -0.49 -16.70 20.14
C ILE A 285 -1.92 -17.18 19.88
N GLU A 286 -2.20 -18.48 20.00
CA GLU A 286 -3.55 -19.02 19.82
C GLU A 286 -4.57 -18.35 20.77
N LYS A 287 -4.19 -18.14 22.04
CA LYS A 287 -5.04 -17.44 23.01
C LYS A 287 -5.30 -15.99 22.59
N ALA A 288 -4.27 -15.27 22.14
CA ALA A 288 -4.40 -13.90 21.65
C ALA A 288 -5.31 -13.81 20.42
N LEU A 289 -5.22 -14.78 19.48
CA LEU A 289 -6.10 -14.83 18.31
C LEU A 289 -7.58 -15.06 18.67
N ARG A 290 -7.87 -15.86 19.71
CA ARG A 290 -9.24 -16.00 20.23
C ARG A 290 -9.76 -14.69 20.81
N VAL A 291 -8.93 -13.95 21.54
CA VAL A 291 -9.28 -12.61 22.03
C VAL A 291 -9.49 -11.63 20.86
N GLN A 292 -8.62 -11.66 19.85
CA GLN A 292 -8.79 -10.84 18.66
C GLN A 292 -10.12 -11.13 17.95
N LYS A 293 -10.54 -12.41 17.89
CA LYS A 293 -11.82 -12.82 17.33
C LYS A 293 -13.01 -12.21 18.10
N THR A 294 -12.98 -12.21 19.43
CA THR A 294 -14.07 -11.62 20.24
C THR A 294 -14.10 -10.10 20.13
N LEU A 295 -12.92 -9.47 20.01
CA LEU A 295 -12.77 -8.04 19.79
C LEU A 295 -13.20 -7.56 18.41
N PHE A 296 -13.26 -8.45 17.42
CA PHE A 296 -13.63 -8.08 16.06
C PHE A 296 -15.03 -7.43 15.98
N GLN A 297 -16.02 -7.95 16.69
CA GLN A 297 -17.37 -7.36 16.70
C GLN A 297 -17.36 -5.95 17.32
N GLU A 298 -16.56 -5.74 18.37
CA GLU A 298 -16.34 -4.44 18.98
C GLU A 298 -15.63 -3.49 18.00
N SER A 299 -14.66 -3.98 17.23
CA SER A 299 -13.98 -3.19 16.19
C SER A 299 -14.93 -2.70 15.08
N GLN A 300 -15.88 -3.54 14.67
CA GLN A 300 -16.89 -3.18 13.68
C GLN A 300 -17.82 -2.07 14.16
N ALA A 301 -18.02 -1.92 15.48
CA ALA A 301 -18.73 -0.79 16.09
C ALA A 301 -18.01 0.56 15.90
N LEU A 302 -16.72 0.48 15.60
CA LEU A 302 -15.80 1.60 15.54
C LEU A 302 -15.29 1.83 14.11
N ASN A 303 -15.83 1.14 13.10
CA ASN A 303 -15.45 1.28 11.69
C ASN A 303 -15.99 2.55 11.02
N ALA A 304 -16.72 3.40 11.75
CA ALA A 304 -17.00 4.76 11.30
C ALA A 304 -15.84 5.74 11.62
N ARG A 305 -14.63 5.27 11.97
CA ARG A 305 -13.62 6.06 12.72
C ARG A 305 -12.20 6.04 12.18
N SER A 306 -11.88 5.34 11.11
CA SER A 306 -10.55 5.33 10.52
C SER A 306 -10.55 6.09 9.20
N GLY A 307 -10.00 7.30 9.16
CA GLY A 307 -9.80 8.06 7.91
C GLY A 307 -8.85 7.39 6.89
N ALA A 308 -8.87 6.06 6.76
CA ALA A 308 -8.45 5.30 5.61
C ALA A 308 -9.25 5.73 4.37
N ALA A 309 -8.78 5.36 3.17
CA ALA A 309 -9.18 5.85 1.84
C ALA A 309 -10.67 5.65 1.42
N TYR A 310 -11.52 5.36 2.39
CA TYR A 310 -12.76 4.61 2.32
C TYR A 310 -13.80 5.11 3.35
N GLU A 311 -13.45 6.12 4.14
CA GLU A 311 -14.28 6.68 5.22
C GLU A 311 -14.29 8.23 5.16
N SER A 312 -15.05 8.87 6.06
CA SER A 312 -15.17 10.33 6.17
C SER A 312 -13.81 11.00 6.41
N SER A 313 -13.36 11.80 5.44
CA SER A 313 -12.13 12.59 5.55
C SER A 313 -12.25 13.68 6.63
N LEU A 314 -13.44 14.27 6.80
CA LEU A 314 -13.68 15.30 7.80
C LEU A 314 -13.59 14.76 9.23
N LEU A 315 -14.18 13.58 9.48
CA LEU A 315 -14.07 12.93 10.79
C LEU A 315 -12.63 12.51 11.08
N GLY A 316 -11.88 12.06 10.05
CA GLY A 316 -10.45 11.80 10.15
C GLY A 316 -9.64 13.04 10.58
N HIS A 317 -9.90 14.20 9.94
CA HIS A 317 -9.31 15.48 10.34
C HIS A 317 -9.69 15.87 11.77
N ALA A 318 -10.98 15.75 12.12
CA ALA A 318 -11.49 16.09 13.44
C ALA A 318 -10.84 15.26 14.56
N LEU A 319 -10.78 13.94 14.38
CA LEU A 319 -10.11 13.02 15.31
C LEU A 319 -8.63 13.35 15.45
N THR A 320 -7.96 13.66 14.34
CA THR A 320 -6.54 14.04 14.36
C THR A 320 -6.34 15.32 15.15
N LEU A 321 -7.15 16.36 14.92
CA LEU A 321 -7.07 17.63 15.64
C LEU A 321 -7.33 17.48 17.14
N VAL A 322 -8.42 16.80 17.52
CA VAL A 322 -8.76 16.54 18.94
C VAL A 322 -7.65 15.78 19.64
N ARG A 323 -7.16 14.69 19.03
CA ARG A 323 -6.06 13.91 19.61
C ARG A 323 -4.79 14.72 19.70
N LEU A 324 -4.42 15.46 18.66
CA LEU A 324 -3.20 16.26 18.64
C LEU A 324 -3.17 17.24 19.82
N ALA A 325 -4.28 17.88 20.15
CA ALA A 325 -4.35 18.79 21.29
C ALA A 325 -4.10 18.09 22.64
N ASP A 326 -4.72 16.93 22.85
CA ASP A 326 -4.54 16.15 24.08
C ASP A 326 -3.14 15.49 24.16
N GLU A 327 -2.59 15.04 23.03
CA GLU A 327 -1.26 14.43 22.98
C GLU A 327 -0.15 15.46 23.11
N SER A 328 -0.31 16.66 22.53
CA SER A 328 0.71 17.72 22.62
C SER A 328 0.90 18.23 24.06
N ALA A 329 -0.08 18.04 24.94
CA ALA A 329 0.02 18.35 26.36
C ALA A 329 0.86 17.34 27.16
N LYS A 330 1.21 16.20 26.56
CA LYS A 330 1.98 15.12 27.21
C LYS A 330 3.45 15.18 26.82
N PRO A 331 4.37 14.70 27.68
CA PRO A 331 5.72 14.33 27.28
C PRO A 331 5.71 13.36 26.09
N SER A 332 6.65 13.50 25.15
CA SER A 332 6.62 12.74 23.88
C SER A 332 6.62 11.22 24.07
N ASP A 333 7.26 10.70 25.10
CA ASP A 333 7.29 9.26 25.44
C ASP A 333 5.94 8.71 25.93
N GLN A 334 5.06 9.61 26.41
CA GLN A 334 3.71 9.29 26.87
C GLN A 334 2.64 9.50 25.77
N ARG A 335 3.03 10.01 24.60
CA ARG A 335 2.12 10.20 23.47
C ARG A 335 1.86 8.89 22.74
N LEU A 336 0.69 8.81 22.09
CA LEU A 336 0.48 7.80 21.05
C LEU A 336 1.56 7.94 19.97
N GLU A 337 1.96 6.81 19.41
CA GLU A 337 3.12 6.68 18.53
C GLU A 337 3.12 7.71 17.37
N GLU A 338 1.96 7.94 16.76
CA GLU A 338 1.80 8.87 15.64
C GLU A 338 1.92 10.36 16.00
N TYR A 339 1.81 10.73 17.28
CA TYR A 339 1.92 12.11 17.78
C TYR A 339 3.22 12.38 18.56
N ARG A 340 4.16 11.42 18.58
CA ARG A 340 5.50 11.62 19.13
C ARG A 340 6.26 12.68 18.32
N ASP A 341 7.23 13.35 18.94
CA ASP A 341 7.98 14.46 18.32
C ASP A 341 8.55 14.10 16.94
N THR A 342 9.01 12.85 16.78
CA THR A 342 9.58 12.30 15.53
C THR A 342 8.60 12.26 14.36
N ARG A 343 7.28 12.31 14.61
CA ARG A 343 6.21 12.22 13.60
C ARG A 343 5.27 13.43 13.60
N LEU A 344 5.31 14.24 14.65
CA LEU A 344 4.35 15.31 14.93
C LEU A 344 4.25 16.33 13.78
N GLU A 345 5.38 16.79 13.26
CA GLU A 345 5.41 17.78 12.19
C GLU A 345 4.79 17.25 10.89
N GLY A 346 4.95 15.96 10.60
CA GLY A 346 4.28 15.31 9.47
C GLY A 346 2.75 15.30 9.65
N VAL A 347 2.27 15.03 10.86
CA VAL A 347 0.82 15.08 11.18
C VAL A 347 0.27 16.50 10.96
N LYS A 348 0.94 17.53 11.50
CA LYS A 348 0.54 18.93 11.35
C LYS A 348 0.52 19.39 9.89
N LYS A 349 1.52 18.99 9.10
CA LYS A 349 1.58 19.31 7.67
C LYS A 349 0.42 18.68 6.90
N ARG A 350 0.11 17.40 7.15
CA ARG A 350 -1.01 16.70 6.50
C ARG A 350 -2.36 17.38 6.71
N LEU A 351 -2.61 17.92 7.90
CA LEU A 351 -3.84 18.68 8.18
C LEU A 351 -3.96 19.95 7.34
N GLN A 352 -2.85 20.50 6.84
CA GLN A 352 -2.82 21.75 6.09
C GLN A 352 -2.74 21.54 4.57
N VAL A 353 -2.58 20.29 4.10
CA VAL A 353 -2.55 20.01 2.66
C VAL A 353 -3.91 20.35 2.06
N ASN A 354 -3.87 21.14 0.98
CA ASN A 354 -5.05 21.40 0.17
C ASN A 354 -5.27 20.20 -0.77
N ARG A 355 -6.40 19.50 -0.59
CA ARG A 355 -6.84 18.38 -1.43
C ARG A 355 -8.26 18.66 -1.92
N PRO A 356 -8.63 18.18 -3.12
CA PRO A 356 -10.01 18.25 -3.56
C PRO A 356 -10.96 17.67 -2.51
N TYR A 357 -12.02 18.42 -2.21
CA TYR A 357 -13.05 18.06 -1.24
C TYR A 357 -14.41 18.06 -1.94
N TYR A 358 -15.11 16.92 -1.86
CA TYR A 358 -16.40 16.71 -2.53
C TYR A 358 -17.48 16.40 -1.48
N PRO A 359 -18.33 17.37 -1.08
CA PRO A 359 -19.31 17.20 0.00
C PRO A 359 -20.28 16.02 -0.20
N ALA A 360 -20.70 15.78 -1.44
CA ALA A 360 -21.59 14.67 -1.77
C ALA A 360 -20.91 13.30 -1.57
N LEU A 361 -19.64 13.17 -1.97
CA LEU A 361 -18.86 11.96 -1.75
C LEU A 361 -18.60 11.76 -0.26
N GLU A 362 -18.20 12.81 0.45
CA GLU A 362 -17.99 12.78 1.91
C GLU A 362 -19.25 12.30 2.64
N THR A 363 -20.42 12.79 2.24
CA THR A 363 -21.72 12.37 2.80
C THR A 363 -22.00 10.90 2.50
N ALA A 364 -21.73 10.43 1.26
CA ALA A 364 -21.94 9.05 0.88
C ALA A 364 -21.02 8.08 1.67
N LEU A 365 -19.72 8.40 1.77
CA LEU A 365 -18.76 7.62 2.54
C LEU A 365 -19.11 7.59 4.03
N PHE A 366 -19.50 8.73 4.58
CA PHE A 366 -19.87 8.78 6.00
C PHE A 366 -21.17 8.03 6.29
N THR A 367 -22.16 8.13 5.39
CA THR A 367 -23.40 7.34 5.46
C THR A 367 -23.10 5.85 5.46
N PHE A 368 -22.21 5.39 4.57
CA PHE A 368 -21.79 4.00 4.52
C PHE A 368 -21.16 3.55 5.84
N GLY A 369 -20.15 4.27 6.35
CA GLY A 369 -19.48 3.93 7.61
C GLY A 369 -20.43 3.89 8.81
N LEU A 370 -21.37 4.83 8.90
CA LEU A 370 -22.42 4.83 9.93
C LEU A 370 -23.39 3.65 9.76
N THR A 371 -23.79 3.31 8.53
CA THR A 371 -24.70 2.18 8.25
C THR A 371 -24.08 0.85 8.65
N GLU A 372 -22.81 0.65 8.32
CA GLU A 372 -22.04 -0.55 8.66
C GLU A 372 -21.89 -0.74 10.18
N SER A 373 -21.92 0.38 10.92
CA SER A 373 -21.72 0.42 12.37
C SER A 373 -23.02 0.64 13.17
N ALA A 374 -24.17 0.82 12.50
CA ALA A 374 -25.42 1.30 13.09
C ALA A 374 -26.02 0.40 14.17
N ARG A 375 -25.66 -0.90 14.16
CA ARG A 375 -26.20 -1.90 15.09
C ARG A 375 -25.54 -1.86 16.48
N THR A 376 -24.65 -0.90 16.72
CA THR A 376 -23.86 -0.86 17.95
C THR A 376 -24.40 0.21 18.91
N PRO A 377 -24.39 -0.03 20.24
CA PRO A 377 -24.96 0.92 21.20
C PRO A 377 -24.37 2.33 21.09
N LEU A 378 -23.07 2.40 20.82
CA LEU A 378 -22.35 3.63 20.59
C LEU A 378 -22.90 4.39 19.38
N VAL A 379 -23.00 3.76 18.21
CA VAL A 379 -23.47 4.43 17.00
C VAL A 379 -24.94 4.78 17.08
N ALA A 380 -25.76 3.91 17.67
CA ALA A 380 -27.16 4.25 17.99
C ALA A 380 -27.26 5.52 18.84
N SER A 381 -26.39 5.69 19.84
CA SER A 381 -26.33 6.90 20.67
C SER A 381 -25.83 8.15 19.92
N ILE A 382 -25.07 7.98 18.84
CA ILE A 382 -24.59 9.07 17.98
C ILE A 382 -25.72 9.52 17.05
N LEU A 383 -26.40 8.56 16.44
CA LEU A 383 -27.51 8.81 15.52
C LEU A 383 -28.71 9.47 16.20
N ALA A 384 -28.94 9.18 17.49
CA ALA A 384 -29.99 9.80 18.30
C ALA A 384 -31.38 9.76 17.63
N GLY A 385 -31.72 8.61 17.03
CA GLY A 385 -32.98 8.39 16.32
C GLY A 385 -33.01 8.81 14.84
N ARG A 386 -31.97 9.49 14.34
CA ARG A 386 -31.81 9.81 12.92
C ARG A 386 -31.33 8.60 12.13
N THR A 387 -31.63 8.56 10.84
CA THR A 387 -30.98 7.60 9.94
C THR A 387 -29.50 7.95 9.75
N PRO A 388 -28.64 6.97 9.40
CA PRO A 388 -27.25 7.22 9.02
C PRO A 388 -27.09 8.32 7.96
N ALA A 389 -27.95 8.34 6.95
CA ALA A 389 -27.91 9.31 5.85
C ALA A 389 -28.25 10.72 6.31
N GLU A 390 -29.30 10.89 7.11
CA GLU A 390 -29.68 12.19 7.67
C GLU A 390 -28.56 12.75 8.56
N PHE A 391 -28.03 11.90 9.45
CA PHE A 391 -26.95 12.30 10.35
C PHE A 391 -25.71 12.72 9.55
N ALA A 392 -25.28 11.89 8.59
CA ALA A 392 -24.12 12.17 7.75
C ALA A 392 -24.27 13.50 7.00
N LYS A 393 -25.40 13.70 6.31
CA LYS A 393 -25.68 14.93 5.57
C LYS A 393 -25.56 16.17 6.45
N ALA A 394 -26.24 16.19 7.60
CA ALA A 394 -26.19 17.35 8.49
C ALA A 394 -24.80 17.59 9.09
N ALA A 395 -24.06 16.53 9.41
CA ALA A 395 -22.70 16.65 9.94
C ALA A 395 -21.73 17.22 8.89
N VAL A 396 -21.86 16.78 7.63
CA VAL A 396 -21.02 17.26 6.52
C VAL A 396 -21.36 18.69 6.13
N GLU A 397 -22.66 19.01 5.98
CA GLU A 397 -23.12 20.37 5.63
C GLU A 397 -22.78 21.39 6.73
N GLY A 398 -22.80 20.98 7.99
CA GLY A 398 -22.46 21.87 9.12
C GLY A 398 -20.97 21.98 9.41
N SER A 399 -20.10 21.18 8.78
CA SER A 399 -18.67 21.18 9.05
C SER A 399 -17.90 22.12 8.11
N LYS A 400 -16.90 22.80 8.66
CA LYS A 400 -15.97 23.67 7.92
C LYS A 400 -14.60 23.02 7.73
N LEU A 401 -14.41 21.78 8.18
CA LEU A 401 -13.14 21.06 8.11
C LEU A 401 -12.70 20.70 6.69
N GLY A 402 -13.52 20.94 5.67
CA GLY A 402 -13.12 20.83 4.25
C GLY A 402 -12.08 21.89 3.85
N ASP A 403 -12.07 23.04 4.53
CA ASP A 403 -11.15 24.14 4.26
C ASP A 403 -9.81 23.98 5.03
N PRO A 404 -8.65 23.91 4.34
CA PRO A 404 -7.35 23.87 5.01
C PRO A 404 -7.08 25.05 5.94
N ALA A 405 -7.61 26.25 5.66
CA ALA A 405 -7.44 27.42 6.53
C ALA A 405 -8.15 27.23 7.88
N VAL A 406 -9.34 26.62 7.88
CA VAL A 406 -10.07 26.28 9.11
C VAL A 406 -9.32 25.23 9.91
N ARG A 407 -8.83 24.17 9.25
CA ARG A 407 -8.00 23.15 9.91
C ARG A 407 -6.74 23.75 10.53
N LYS A 408 -6.08 24.68 9.82
CA LYS A 408 -4.92 25.43 10.33
C LYS A 408 -5.27 26.29 11.54
N ALA A 409 -6.37 27.06 11.49
CA ALA A 409 -6.79 27.90 12.61
C ALA A 409 -7.14 27.07 13.87
N LEU A 410 -7.81 25.93 13.71
CA LEU A 410 -8.08 25.00 14.82
C LEU A 410 -6.81 24.37 15.38
N LEU A 411 -5.86 24.03 14.51
CA LEU A 411 -4.55 23.52 14.89
C LEU A 411 -3.78 24.55 15.73
N GLU A 412 -3.71 25.81 15.28
CA GLU A 412 -3.01 26.90 15.97
C GLU A 412 -3.71 27.32 17.27
N GLY A 413 -5.05 27.32 17.28
CA GLY A 413 -5.85 27.63 18.48
C GLY A 413 -5.84 26.53 19.54
N GLY A 414 -5.34 25.34 19.21
CA GLY A 414 -5.12 24.23 20.13
C GLY A 414 -6.37 23.78 20.90
N LYS A 415 -6.16 23.23 22.10
CA LYS A 415 -7.23 22.64 22.92
C LYS A 415 -8.40 23.60 23.17
N LYS A 416 -8.11 24.88 23.46
CA LYS A 416 -9.14 25.89 23.72
C LYS A 416 -10.07 26.08 22.51
N ALA A 417 -9.52 26.18 21.30
CA ALA A 417 -10.33 26.33 20.09
C ALA A 417 -11.16 25.08 19.80
N LEU A 418 -10.58 23.89 20.01
CA LEU A 418 -11.27 22.61 19.78
C LEU A 418 -12.38 22.35 20.79
N ASP A 419 -12.17 22.70 22.06
CA ASP A 419 -13.17 22.55 23.11
C ASP A 419 -14.35 23.52 22.91
N ALA A 420 -14.10 24.73 22.40
CA ALA A 420 -15.13 25.72 22.07
C ALA A 420 -15.84 25.44 20.73
N SER A 421 -15.23 24.65 19.83
CA SER A 421 -15.75 24.41 18.50
C SER A 421 -17.10 23.69 18.51
N GLN A 422 -18.05 24.27 17.78
CA GLN A 422 -19.38 23.69 17.51
C GLN A 422 -19.45 22.99 16.15
N ASP A 423 -18.30 22.82 15.47
CA ASP A 423 -18.24 22.05 14.23
C ASP A 423 -18.73 20.60 14.50
N PRO A 424 -19.75 20.09 13.77
CA PRO A 424 -20.34 18.79 14.04
C PRO A 424 -19.33 17.64 14.06
N MET A 425 -18.30 17.70 13.21
CA MET A 425 -17.27 16.66 13.15
C MET A 425 -16.32 16.73 14.35
N ILE A 426 -16.00 17.92 14.86
CA ILE A 426 -15.22 18.10 16.10
C ILE A 426 -16.02 17.65 17.32
N VAL A 427 -17.30 18.01 17.41
CA VAL A 427 -18.20 17.56 18.48
C VAL A 427 -18.29 16.03 18.48
N LEU A 428 -18.46 15.42 17.31
CA LEU A 428 -18.47 13.98 17.17
C LEU A 428 -17.13 13.36 17.58
N ALA A 429 -16.00 13.90 17.10
CA ALA A 429 -14.66 13.41 17.42
C ALA A 429 -14.42 13.37 18.95
N ARG A 430 -14.80 14.43 19.68
CA ARG A 430 -14.70 14.47 21.14
C ARG A 430 -15.54 13.38 21.83
N LYS A 431 -16.74 13.09 21.32
CA LYS A 431 -17.61 12.03 21.86
C LYS A 431 -17.04 10.62 21.63
N ILE A 432 -16.38 10.39 20.50
CA ILE A 432 -15.96 9.05 20.09
C ILE A 432 -14.50 8.70 20.46
N ASP A 433 -13.66 9.69 20.75
CA ASP A 433 -12.22 9.45 20.94
C ASP A 433 -11.90 8.62 22.20
N GLY A 434 -12.62 8.86 23.31
CA GLY A 434 -12.46 8.08 24.55
C GLY A 434 -12.67 6.56 24.31
N PRO A 435 -13.84 6.13 23.80
CA PRO A 435 -14.06 4.72 23.46
C PRO A 435 -13.06 4.18 22.43
N ASN A 436 -12.59 5.01 21.49
CA ASN A 436 -11.55 4.65 20.51
C ASN A 436 -10.24 4.25 21.19
N ARG A 437 -9.78 5.09 22.12
CA ARG A 437 -8.55 4.85 22.86
C ARG A 437 -8.67 3.64 23.77
N ALA A 438 -9.83 3.42 24.39
CA ALA A 438 -10.09 2.23 25.20
C ALA A 438 -9.99 0.94 24.36
N PHE A 439 -10.61 0.90 23.18
CA PHE A 439 -10.51 -0.23 22.27
C PHE A 439 -9.08 -0.46 21.79
N ARG A 440 -8.38 0.61 21.34
CA ARG A 440 -6.96 0.53 20.95
C ARG A 440 -6.12 -0.08 22.06
N LYS A 441 -6.29 0.40 23.30
CA LYS A 441 -5.57 -0.11 24.46
C LYS A 441 -5.83 -1.60 24.70
N LYS A 442 -7.09 -2.04 24.59
CA LYS A 442 -7.45 -3.46 24.74
C LYS A 442 -6.78 -4.34 23.67
N MET A 443 -6.77 -3.90 22.42
CA MET A 443 -6.05 -4.56 21.32
C MET A 443 -4.53 -4.57 21.52
N GLU A 444 -3.95 -3.46 21.98
CA GLU A 444 -2.51 -3.37 22.26
C GLU A 444 -2.10 -4.30 23.41
N ASP A 445 -2.83 -4.25 24.53
CA ASP A 445 -2.51 -4.97 25.76
C ASP A 445 -2.73 -6.48 25.65
N GLN A 446 -3.79 -6.93 24.96
CA GLN A 446 -4.22 -8.33 24.98
C GLN A 446 -3.85 -9.11 23.72
N VAL A 447 -3.54 -8.43 22.61
CA VAL A 447 -3.27 -9.06 21.31
C VAL A 447 -1.90 -8.65 20.80
N THR A 448 -1.68 -7.35 20.58
CA THR A 448 -0.46 -6.85 19.91
C THR A 448 0.79 -7.15 20.71
N SER A 449 0.76 -6.93 22.03
CA SER A 449 1.86 -7.25 22.96
C SER A 449 2.25 -8.73 22.91
N VAL A 450 1.25 -9.61 22.97
CA VAL A 450 1.42 -11.07 22.97
C VAL A 450 2.00 -11.54 21.63
N LEU A 451 1.41 -11.10 20.51
CA LEU A 451 1.89 -11.47 19.18
C LEU A 451 3.33 -10.99 18.92
N ALA A 452 3.67 -9.75 19.33
CA ALA A 452 5.00 -9.21 19.16
C ALA A 452 6.05 -9.96 20.00
N GLU A 453 5.77 -10.19 21.28
CA GLU A 453 6.71 -10.85 22.19
C GLU A 453 6.92 -12.32 21.81
N HIS A 454 5.83 -13.06 21.58
CA HIS A 454 5.90 -14.48 21.25
C HIS A 454 6.37 -14.74 19.81
N GLY A 455 6.08 -13.83 18.87
CA GLY A 455 6.68 -13.82 17.55
C GLY A 455 8.20 -13.70 17.62
N GLY A 456 8.71 -12.76 18.42
CA GLY A 456 10.15 -12.56 18.64
C GLY A 456 10.84 -13.77 19.28
N ARG A 457 10.18 -14.44 20.24
CA ARG A 457 10.70 -15.69 20.82
C ARG A 457 10.80 -16.82 19.79
N ILE A 458 9.77 -17.00 18.96
CA ILE A 458 9.79 -17.97 17.86
C ILE A 458 10.89 -17.61 16.84
N ALA A 459 11.08 -16.33 16.54
CA ALA A 459 12.13 -15.87 15.63
C ALA A 459 13.53 -16.17 16.17
N LYS A 460 13.78 -15.91 17.45
CA LYS A 460 15.06 -16.27 18.11
C LYS A 460 15.32 -17.78 18.06
N ALA A 461 14.29 -18.60 18.32
CA ALA A 461 14.40 -20.04 18.17
C ALA A 461 14.68 -20.47 16.73
N ARG A 462 14.05 -19.81 15.74
CA ARG A 462 14.29 -20.04 14.31
C ARG A 462 15.72 -19.71 13.92
N PHE A 463 16.29 -18.59 14.38
CA PHE A 463 17.69 -18.25 14.16
C PHE A 463 18.64 -19.27 14.75
N LYS A 464 18.38 -19.75 15.98
CA LYS A 464 19.21 -20.80 16.57
C LYS A 464 19.11 -22.12 15.80
N ALA A 465 17.93 -22.45 15.28
CA ALA A 465 17.68 -23.68 14.55
C ALA A 465 18.24 -23.70 13.12
N TYR A 466 18.22 -22.55 12.42
CA TYR A 466 18.44 -22.47 10.96
C TYR A 466 19.35 -21.33 10.51
N GLY A 467 19.87 -20.51 11.43
CA GLY A 467 20.55 -19.27 11.09
C GLY A 467 19.63 -18.26 10.40
N LYS A 468 20.20 -17.42 9.53
CA LYS A 468 19.47 -16.41 8.73
C LYS A 468 19.20 -16.86 7.29
N SER A 469 19.14 -18.17 7.05
CA SER A 469 18.89 -18.76 5.73
C SER A 469 17.47 -18.51 5.22
N VAL A 470 16.53 -18.23 6.12
CA VAL A 470 15.17 -17.80 5.80
C VAL A 470 15.17 -16.28 5.71
N TYR A 471 14.60 -15.70 4.64
CA TYR A 471 14.46 -14.25 4.50
C TYR A 471 13.29 -13.72 5.36
N PRO A 472 13.30 -12.44 5.77
CA PRO A 472 12.23 -11.89 6.59
C PRO A 472 10.98 -11.63 5.74
N ASP A 473 9.82 -11.64 6.38
CA ASP A 473 8.59 -11.15 5.77
C ASP A 473 8.76 -9.73 5.20
N ALA A 474 7.99 -9.41 4.17
CA ALA A 474 7.95 -8.08 3.58
C ALA A 474 7.44 -7.05 4.60
N THR A 475 8.02 -5.85 4.59
CA THR A 475 7.73 -4.77 5.56
C THR A 475 7.72 -3.38 4.92
N PHE A 476 7.47 -3.30 3.61
CA PHE A 476 7.56 -2.09 2.79
C PHE A 476 8.95 -1.42 2.84
N THR A 477 9.99 -2.25 3.02
CA THR A 477 11.40 -1.85 3.00
C THR A 477 12.09 -2.40 1.77
N LEU A 478 13.22 -1.81 1.39
CA LEU A 478 14.00 -2.23 0.23
C LEU A 478 14.36 -3.73 0.32
N ARG A 479 13.95 -4.50 -0.68
CA ARG A 479 14.32 -5.91 -0.89
C ARG A 479 14.78 -6.13 -2.33
N MET A 480 15.50 -7.22 -2.54
CA MET A 480 15.86 -7.71 -3.86
C MET A 480 15.36 -9.14 -4.04
N THR A 481 14.77 -9.43 -5.19
CA THR A 481 14.41 -10.78 -5.63
C THR A 481 14.95 -11.01 -7.03
N TYR A 482 15.15 -12.26 -7.43
CA TYR A 482 15.75 -12.60 -8.71
C TYR A 482 15.16 -13.88 -9.27
N GLY A 483 15.18 -13.98 -10.59
CA GLY A 483 14.64 -15.12 -11.30
C GLY A 483 14.72 -14.96 -12.81
N PRO A 484 14.66 -16.06 -13.57
CA PRO A 484 14.68 -16.00 -15.02
C PRO A 484 13.35 -15.48 -15.57
N VAL A 485 13.39 -14.81 -16.72
CA VAL A 485 12.23 -14.74 -17.63
C VAL A 485 11.80 -16.17 -17.93
N ALA A 486 10.53 -16.52 -17.71
CA ALA A 486 10.13 -17.93 -17.70
C ALA A 486 8.67 -18.15 -18.02
N SER A 487 8.40 -19.15 -18.87
CA SER A 487 7.06 -19.73 -19.05
C SER A 487 6.58 -20.42 -17.77
N TYR A 488 5.28 -20.68 -17.68
CA TYR A 488 4.69 -21.44 -16.57
C TYR A 488 3.46 -22.25 -17.01
N PRO A 489 3.15 -23.36 -16.31
CA PRO A 489 1.94 -24.11 -16.58
C PRO A 489 0.72 -23.38 -16.00
N ALA A 490 -0.32 -23.20 -16.81
CA ALA A 490 -1.62 -22.71 -16.37
C ALA A 490 -2.73 -23.20 -17.30
N ASN A 491 -3.92 -23.46 -16.77
CA ASN A 491 -5.12 -23.82 -17.54
C ASN A 491 -4.88 -24.95 -18.58
N GLY A 492 -4.08 -25.96 -18.23
CA GLY A 492 -3.77 -27.09 -19.12
C GLY A 492 -2.80 -26.77 -20.27
N THR A 493 -2.20 -25.58 -20.31
CA THR A 493 -1.22 -25.15 -21.31
C THR A 493 0.06 -24.61 -20.67
N HIS A 494 1.04 -24.24 -21.50
CA HIS A 494 2.25 -23.52 -21.10
C HIS A 494 2.18 -22.08 -21.60
N ILE A 495 2.11 -21.14 -20.66
CA ILE A 495 1.99 -19.72 -20.95
C ILE A 495 3.37 -19.16 -21.31
N GLN A 496 3.47 -18.51 -22.48
CA GLN A 496 4.72 -17.95 -22.98
C GLN A 496 5.10 -16.64 -22.28
N PRO A 497 6.40 -16.37 -22.05
CA PRO A 497 6.82 -15.29 -21.17
C PRO A 497 6.74 -13.89 -21.76
N PHE A 498 6.34 -13.71 -23.01
CA PHE A 498 6.19 -12.40 -23.65
C PHE A 498 4.83 -12.25 -24.34
N THR A 499 4.30 -11.03 -24.28
CA THR A 499 3.34 -10.49 -25.23
C THR A 499 4.00 -9.44 -26.11
N THR A 500 3.32 -9.00 -27.18
CA THR A 500 3.86 -8.02 -28.13
C THR A 500 2.88 -6.87 -28.35
N LEU A 501 3.37 -5.75 -28.90
CA LEU A 501 2.51 -4.64 -29.32
C LEU A 501 1.54 -5.08 -30.43
N GLY A 502 1.92 -6.02 -31.31
CA GLY A 502 0.99 -6.66 -32.24
C GLY A 502 -0.15 -7.38 -31.51
N GLY A 503 0.16 -8.16 -30.47
CA GLY A 503 -0.82 -8.87 -29.65
C GLY A 503 -1.78 -7.94 -28.90
N LEU A 504 -1.36 -6.72 -28.55
CA LEU A 504 -2.25 -5.68 -28.03
C LEU A 504 -3.35 -5.33 -29.06
N TYR A 505 -2.97 -5.06 -30.31
CA TYR A 505 -3.92 -4.73 -31.36
C TYR A 505 -4.84 -5.91 -31.70
N ASP A 506 -4.32 -7.14 -31.70
CA ASP A 506 -5.14 -8.34 -31.92
C ASP A 506 -6.17 -8.53 -30.79
N ARG A 507 -5.76 -8.34 -29.53
CA ARG A 507 -6.66 -8.42 -28.37
C ARG A 507 -7.71 -7.31 -28.41
N ALA A 508 -7.35 -6.10 -28.81
CA ALA A 508 -8.28 -5.00 -28.98
C ALA A 508 -9.29 -5.27 -30.11
N ALA A 509 -8.85 -5.87 -31.23
CA ALA A 509 -9.75 -6.24 -32.32
C ALA A 509 -10.72 -7.37 -31.92
N ALA A 510 -10.28 -8.30 -31.09
CA ALA A 510 -11.10 -9.44 -30.66
C ALA A 510 -12.15 -9.11 -29.59
N TRP A 511 -11.87 -8.17 -28.67
CA TRP A 511 -12.74 -7.87 -27.52
C TRP A 511 -13.29 -6.44 -27.54
N GLY A 512 -12.44 -5.47 -27.88
CA GLY A 512 -12.82 -4.12 -28.29
C GLY A 512 -13.82 -3.37 -27.39
N PRO A 513 -14.65 -2.49 -28.00
CA PRO A 513 -15.64 -1.66 -27.29
C PRO A 513 -16.80 -2.43 -26.66
N GLU A 514 -17.12 -3.62 -27.19
CA GLU A 514 -18.32 -4.37 -26.81
C GLU A 514 -18.12 -5.20 -25.53
N ALA A 515 -16.88 -5.60 -25.23
CA ALA A 515 -16.56 -6.37 -24.04
C ALA A 515 -16.37 -5.45 -22.81
N GLU A 516 -17.10 -5.76 -21.73
CA GLU A 516 -16.96 -5.16 -20.40
C GLU A 516 -16.86 -3.63 -20.39
N ASN A 517 -17.79 -2.97 -21.08
CA ASN A 517 -17.82 -1.50 -21.23
C ASN A 517 -16.56 -0.92 -21.88
N GLY A 518 -15.98 -1.65 -22.83
CA GLY A 518 -14.81 -1.23 -23.60
C GLY A 518 -13.48 -1.41 -22.88
N ALA A 519 -13.38 -2.33 -21.92
CA ALA A 519 -12.14 -2.58 -21.17
C ALA A 519 -10.95 -2.89 -22.10
N TRP A 520 -11.18 -3.49 -23.26
CA TRP A 520 -10.17 -3.80 -24.29
C TRP A 520 -10.18 -2.81 -25.48
N SER A 521 -10.73 -1.62 -25.30
CA SER A 521 -10.62 -0.55 -26.29
C SER A 521 -9.23 0.08 -26.28
N LEU A 522 -8.81 0.66 -27.41
CA LEU A 522 -7.57 1.43 -27.51
C LEU A 522 -7.88 2.93 -27.50
N PRO A 523 -7.03 3.78 -26.88
CA PRO A 523 -7.12 5.22 -27.06
C PRO A 523 -6.99 5.61 -28.53
N ARG A 524 -7.60 6.73 -28.92
CA ARG A 524 -7.53 7.26 -30.29
C ARG A 524 -6.09 7.40 -30.80
N ARG A 525 -5.17 7.89 -29.96
CA ARG A 525 -3.74 8.02 -30.31
C ARG A 525 -3.10 6.70 -30.72
N TRP A 526 -3.48 5.59 -30.07
CA TRP A 526 -2.97 4.25 -30.39
C TRP A 526 -3.51 3.72 -31.70
N ILE A 527 -4.76 4.04 -32.03
CA ILE A 527 -5.40 3.68 -33.29
C ILE A 527 -4.74 4.44 -34.45
N GLU A 528 -4.61 5.77 -34.32
CA GLU A 528 -4.06 6.64 -35.36
C GLU A 528 -2.57 6.38 -35.65
N ASN A 529 -1.81 5.90 -34.66
CA ASN A 529 -0.38 5.64 -34.80
C ASN A 529 -0.03 4.14 -34.96
N ARG A 530 -1.01 3.25 -35.16
CA ARG A 530 -0.76 1.80 -35.31
C ARG A 530 0.32 1.45 -36.33
N SER A 531 0.34 2.13 -37.48
CA SER A 531 1.31 1.87 -38.55
C SER A 531 2.74 2.33 -38.23
N LYS A 532 2.93 3.15 -37.19
CA LYS A 532 4.25 3.64 -36.75
C LYS A 532 4.90 2.74 -35.71
N VAL A 533 4.11 1.89 -35.05
CA VAL A 533 4.56 0.99 -33.99
C VAL A 533 5.07 -0.31 -34.61
N ASN A 534 6.24 -0.78 -34.18
CA ASN A 534 6.71 -2.11 -34.55
C ASN A 534 5.88 -3.19 -33.82
N PRO A 535 5.13 -4.06 -34.55
CA PRO A 535 4.27 -5.07 -33.94
C PRO A 535 5.05 -6.16 -33.19
N ASP A 536 6.33 -6.37 -33.52
CA ASP A 536 7.17 -7.40 -32.89
C ASP A 536 7.81 -6.92 -31.58
N THR A 537 7.66 -5.64 -31.22
CA THR A 537 8.17 -5.10 -29.96
C THR A 537 7.55 -5.84 -28.78
N PRO A 538 8.36 -6.49 -27.91
CA PRO A 538 7.86 -7.11 -26.70
C PRO A 538 7.21 -6.07 -25.80
N PHE A 539 6.03 -6.38 -25.28
CA PHE A 539 5.20 -5.43 -24.56
C PHE A 539 5.19 -5.68 -23.05
N VAL A 540 4.72 -6.85 -22.65
CA VAL A 540 4.74 -7.29 -21.26
C VAL A 540 5.45 -8.63 -21.21
N PHE A 541 6.20 -8.87 -20.14
CA PHE A 541 6.83 -10.15 -19.90
C PHE A 541 6.60 -10.67 -18.50
N SER A 542 6.73 -12.00 -18.35
CA SER A 542 6.67 -12.69 -17.07
C SER A 542 8.00 -13.34 -16.70
N HIS A 543 8.31 -13.36 -15.41
CA HIS A 543 9.56 -13.89 -14.87
C HIS A 543 9.38 -14.47 -13.47
N ALA A 544 10.19 -15.47 -13.12
CA ALA A 544 10.08 -16.26 -11.90
C ALA A 544 10.70 -15.57 -10.68
N VAL A 545 10.25 -14.34 -10.40
CA VAL A 545 10.63 -13.53 -9.25
C VAL A 545 9.59 -13.61 -8.15
N ASP A 546 10.01 -13.33 -6.93
CA ASP A 546 9.16 -13.34 -5.74
C ASP A 546 8.75 -11.92 -5.34
N ILE A 547 7.61 -11.48 -5.86
CA ILE A 547 7.01 -10.17 -5.57
C ILE A 547 5.68 -10.32 -4.84
N ILE A 548 5.24 -9.22 -4.24
CA ILE A 548 3.93 -9.02 -3.61
C ILE A 548 3.52 -7.55 -3.81
N GLY A 549 2.27 -7.20 -3.49
CA GLY A 549 1.80 -5.81 -3.49
C GLY A 549 2.78 -4.87 -2.77
N GLY A 550 3.06 -3.71 -3.36
CA GLY A 550 4.14 -2.80 -2.96
C GLY A 550 5.37 -2.86 -3.88
N ASN A 551 5.55 -3.93 -4.66
CA ASN A 551 6.58 -3.94 -5.73
C ASN A 551 6.15 -3.23 -7.01
N SER A 552 4.89 -2.80 -7.14
CA SER A 552 4.46 -1.98 -8.26
C SER A 552 5.39 -0.77 -8.45
N GLY A 553 5.91 -0.60 -9.66
CA GLY A 553 6.86 0.44 -10.03
C GLY A 553 8.31 0.06 -9.73
N SER A 554 8.58 -1.16 -9.29
CA SER A 554 9.95 -1.61 -9.05
C SER A 554 10.66 -1.85 -10.38
N PRO A 555 11.89 -1.34 -10.55
CA PRO A 555 12.69 -1.63 -11.73
C PRO A 555 13.02 -3.12 -11.81
N VAL A 556 12.88 -3.67 -13.01
CA VAL A 556 13.48 -4.94 -13.38
C VAL A 556 14.80 -4.63 -14.08
N ILE A 557 15.90 -5.20 -13.58
CA ILE A 557 17.24 -5.01 -14.14
C ILE A 557 17.85 -6.32 -14.60
N ASP A 558 18.72 -6.25 -15.60
CA ASP A 558 19.52 -7.38 -16.06
C ASP A 558 20.82 -7.57 -15.25
N ARG A 559 21.67 -8.49 -15.69
CA ARG A 559 22.97 -8.77 -15.05
C ARG A 559 23.97 -7.61 -15.12
N LYS A 560 23.77 -6.62 -16.00
CA LYS A 560 24.59 -5.42 -16.12
C LYS A 560 24.07 -4.27 -15.25
N GLY A 561 22.85 -4.40 -14.72
CA GLY A 561 22.16 -3.34 -14.00
C GLY A 561 21.38 -2.40 -14.90
N ASP A 562 21.19 -2.74 -16.19
CA ASP A 562 20.37 -1.97 -17.10
C ASP A 562 18.88 -2.26 -16.83
N LEU A 563 18.06 -1.22 -16.83
CA LEU A 563 16.60 -1.31 -16.73
C LEU A 563 16.04 -2.00 -17.98
N ILE A 564 15.39 -3.13 -17.76
CA ILE A 564 14.75 -3.95 -18.81
C ILE A 564 13.23 -3.94 -18.73
N GLY A 565 12.67 -3.53 -17.59
CA GLY A 565 11.22 -3.43 -17.43
C GLY A 565 10.82 -2.86 -16.08
N LEU A 566 9.52 -2.80 -15.85
CA LEU A 566 8.92 -2.22 -14.66
C LEU A 566 7.83 -3.16 -14.15
N ILE A 567 7.99 -3.70 -12.94
CA ILE A 567 6.96 -4.52 -12.29
C ILE A 567 5.68 -3.71 -12.20
N PHE A 568 4.55 -4.32 -12.57
CA PHE A 568 3.24 -3.73 -12.32
C PHE A 568 2.23 -4.71 -11.73
N ASP A 569 2.44 -6.02 -11.87
CA ASP A 569 1.50 -7.01 -11.37
C ASP A 569 2.19 -8.37 -11.13
N GLY A 570 1.44 -9.34 -10.61
CA GLY A 570 1.76 -10.77 -10.59
C GLY A 570 0.66 -11.58 -11.27
N ASN A 571 0.92 -12.83 -11.66
CA ASN A 571 -0.14 -13.71 -12.14
C ASN A 571 -1.03 -14.23 -11.00
N ILE A 572 -2.18 -14.83 -11.31
CA ILE A 572 -3.19 -15.18 -10.30
C ILE A 572 -2.65 -16.22 -9.32
N GLU A 573 -1.82 -17.13 -9.82
CA GLU A 573 -1.16 -18.17 -9.04
C GLU A 573 -0.10 -17.61 -8.09
N SER A 574 0.35 -16.36 -8.28
CA SER A 574 1.28 -15.69 -7.36
C SER A 574 0.62 -15.15 -6.09
N LEU A 575 -0.70 -14.95 -6.06
CA LEU A 575 -1.40 -14.36 -4.92
C LEU A 575 -1.21 -15.13 -3.60
N PRO A 576 -1.25 -16.49 -3.57
CA PRO A 576 -0.83 -17.28 -2.41
C PRO A 576 0.57 -16.94 -1.85
N GLY A 577 1.41 -16.28 -2.67
CA GLY A 577 2.70 -15.66 -2.33
C GLY A 577 2.73 -14.91 -1.00
N HIS A 578 1.60 -14.37 -0.54
CA HIS A 578 1.49 -13.74 0.77
C HIS A 578 1.86 -14.69 1.92
N PHE A 579 1.54 -15.98 1.82
CA PHE A 579 1.80 -17.00 2.84
C PHE A 579 2.92 -17.98 2.45
N PHE A 580 3.12 -18.25 1.17
CA PHE A 580 4.20 -19.10 0.69
C PHE A 580 4.52 -18.85 -0.78
N TYR A 581 5.78 -19.06 -1.18
CA TYR A 581 6.21 -18.99 -2.57
C TYR A 581 6.15 -20.37 -3.26
N ASP A 582 5.63 -20.41 -4.49
CA ASP A 582 5.73 -21.57 -5.39
C ASP A 582 6.39 -21.18 -6.71
N GLY A 583 7.69 -21.50 -6.84
CA GLY A 583 8.46 -21.15 -8.04
C GLY A 583 7.96 -21.80 -9.34
N LYS A 584 7.11 -22.83 -9.27
CA LYS A 584 6.55 -23.46 -10.47
C LYS A 584 5.61 -22.51 -11.21
N VAL A 585 4.78 -21.79 -10.46
CA VAL A 585 3.66 -20.99 -11.01
C VAL A 585 3.75 -19.51 -10.68
N ASN A 586 4.43 -19.08 -9.63
CA ASN A 586 4.53 -17.66 -9.29
C ASN A 586 5.36 -16.91 -10.34
N ARG A 587 4.78 -15.85 -10.91
CA ARG A 587 5.45 -14.95 -11.84
C ARG A 587 5.18 -13.50 -11.46
N GLY A 588 6.24 -12.70 -11.49
CA GLY A 588 6.11 -11.26 -11.63
C GLY A 588 5.75 -10.91 -13.07
N ILE A 589 5.00 -9.83 -13.25
CA ILE A 589 4.59 -9.30 -14.55
C ILE A 589 5.12 -7.88 -14.67
N ALA A 590 5.85 -7.62 -15.76
CA ALA A 590 6.53 -6.36 -16.00
C ALA A 590 6.25 -5.82 -17.40
N VAL A 591 6.05 -4.51 -17.51
CA VAL A 591 6.05 -3.84 -18.81
C VAL A 591 7.49 -3.76 -19.29
N ASP A 592 7.73 -4.10 -20.56
CA ASP A 592 9.06 -4.08 -21.17
C ASP A 592 9.50 -2.63 -21.40
N ALA A 593 10.74 -2.30 -21.03
CA ALA A 593 11.29 -0.97 -21.19
C ALA A 593 11.29 -0.50 -22.66
N ARG A 594 11.42 -1.43 -23.61
CA ARG A 594 11.37 -1.13 -25.05
C ARG A 594 9.98 -0.69 -25.49
N ALA A 595 8.92 -1.27 -24.94
CA ALA A 595 7.56 -0.84 -25.24
C ALA A 595 7.26 0.56 -24.69
N ILE A 596 7.81 0.91 -23.51
CA ILE A 596 7.74 2.27 -22.99
C ILE A 596 8.44 3.24 -23.97
N LEU A 597 9.68 2.95 -24.37
CA LEU A 597 10.43 3.80 -25.32
C LEU A 597 9.72 3.93 -26.68
N GLU A 598 9.26 2.81 -27.25
CA GLU A 598 8.51 2.79 -28.51
C GLU A 598 7.23 3.61 -28.41
N SER A 599 6.48 3.50 -27.30
CA SER A 599 5.26 4.28 -27.10
C SER A 599 5.54 5.78 -27.00
N LEU A 600 6.59 6.18 -26.26
CA LEU A 600 6.98 7.58 -26.10
C LEU A 600 7.37 8.20 -27.44
N ASP A 601 8.15 7.47 -28.25
CA ASP A 601 8.59 7.94 -29.57
C ASP A 601 7.46 7.91 -30.62
N LYS A 602 6.79 6.76 -30.79
CA LYS A 602 5.90 6.53 -31.95
C LYS A 602 4.45 6.93 -31.71
N VAL A 603 3.96 6.83 -30.48
CA VAL A 603 2.55 7.11 -30.13
C VAL A 603 2.39 8.48 -29.50
N TYR A 604 3.27 8.84 -28.57
CA TYR A 604 3.20 10.10 -27.84
C TYR A 604 4.07 11.22 -28.44
N ALA A 605 4.97 10.90 -29.37
CA ALA A 605 5.85 11.84 -30.07
C ALA A 605 6.69 12.72 -29.13
N ASP A 606 7.13 12.18 -28.00
CA ASP A 606 7.88 12.90 -26.96
C ASP A 606 9.40 12.62 -27.08
N THR A 607 9.98 13.10 -28.18
CA THR A 607 11.42 12.99 -28.44
C THR A 607 12.29 13.59 -27.32
N PRO A 608 11.95 14.76 -26.71
CA PRO A 608 12.74 15.30 -25.60
C PRO A 608 12.86 14.34 -24.41
N ILE A 609 11.78 13.69 -23.98
CA ILE A 609 11.83 12.72 -22.88
C ILE A 609 12.60 11.46 -23.28
N VAL A 610 12.42 10.96 -24.51
CA VAL A 610 13.20 9.81 -25.01
C VAL A 610 14.70 10.12 -25.02
N ASN A 611 15.09 11.32 -25.47
CA ASN A 611 16.50 11.74 -25.46
C ASN A 611 17.05 11.87 -24.04
N GLU A 612 16.28 12.45 -23.10
CA GLU A 612 16.69 12.51 -21.69
C GLU A 612 16.90 11.11 -21.10
N ILE A 613 15.98 10.18 -21.35
CA ILE A 613 16.07 8.78 -20.88
C ILE A 613 17.30 8.07 -21.46
N LEU A 614 17.60 8.32 -22.74
CA LEU A 614 18.72 7.68 -23.44
C LEU A 614 20.06 8.42 -23.27
N GLY A 615 20.09 9.54 -22.54
CA GLY A 615 21.28 10.36 -22.32
C GLY A 615 21.86 10.98 -23.60
N LYS A 616 21.00 11.41 -24.53
CA LYS A 616 21.39 12.00 -25.82
C LYS A 616 21.35 13.53 -25.83
#